data_AF-A0A961HYC2-F1
#
_entry.id   AF-A0A961HYC2-F1
#
_cell.length_a   1.000
_cell.length_b   1.000
_cell.length_c   1.000
_cell.angle_alpha   90.00
_cell.angle_beta   90.00
_cell.angle_gamma   90.00
#
_symmetry.space_group_name_H-M   'P 1'
#
loop_
_entity.id
_entity.type
_entity.pdbx_description
1 polymer ?
#
loop_
_entity_poly.entity_id
_entity_poly.type
_entity_poly.pdbx_seq_one_letter_code
_entity_poly.pdbx_strand_id
1 'polypeptide(L)'
;GPAHGGAAEDVMKMVRDIGSPDIAEAYVKARRAAREAVTGFGHRVYRKEDPRARHMREGVRQLGAEMGAPEWYEILQAVVEAMKPYARHGLNVNVDFYSGVIYQLHGIPMDLYVPIFAIGRMPGWVIQCLEQRRNNILIRPLTLYDGPAPRPYLPLAERG
;
A
#
# COMPACT_ATOMS: atom_id res chain seq x y z
N GLY A 1 -8.06 -3.07 5.25
CA GLY A 1 -6.96 -3.26 6.22
C GLY A 1 -5.73 -2.51 5.74
N PRO A 2 -4.86 -2.07 6.66
CA PRO A 2 -3.73 -1.17 6.36
C PRO A 2 -2.77 -1.74 5.30
N ALA A 3 -2.52 -3.06 5.33
CA ALA A 3 -1.67 -3.75 4.34
C ALA A 3 -2.31 -3.96 2.95
N HIS A 4 -3.47 -3.37 2.67
CA HIS A 4 -4.13 -3.43 1.36
C HIS A 4 -4.48 -2.02 0.88
N GLY A 5 -5.73 -1.57 0.99
CA GLY A 5 -6.16 -0.26 0.49
C GLY A 5 -5.67 0.95 1.32
N GLY A 6 -5.13 0.74 2.52
CA GLY A 6 -4.68 1.84 3.40
C GLY A 6 -3.32 2.44 3.03
N ALA A 7 -2.62 1.87 2.04
CA ALA A 7 -1.27 2.30 1.69
C ALA A 7 -1.19 3.77 1.22
N ALA A 8 -2.23 4.30 0.58
CA ALA A 8 -2.28 5.70 0.16
C ALA A 8 -2.26 6.69 1.34
N GLU A 9 -2.95 6.36 2.43
CA GLU A 9 -2.92 7.16 3.67
C GLU A 9 -1.53 7.11 4.31
N ASP A 10 -0.92 5.94 4.35
CA ASP A 10 0.41 5.75 4.91
C ASP A 10 1.50 6.44 4.07
N VAL A 11 1.31 6.54 2.75
CA VAL A 11 2.15 7.38 1.88
C VAL A 11 1.99 8.85 2.27
N MET A 12 0.77 9.34 2.50
CA MET A 12 0.59 10.74 2.91
C MET A 12 1.18 11.04 4.28
N LYS A 13 1.11 10.11 5.23
CA LYS A 13 1.83 10.23 6.51
C LYS A 13 3.34 10.30 6.28
N MET A 14 3.88 9.39 5.47
CA MET A 14 5.30 9.39 5.10
C MET A 14 5.74 10.72 4.47
N VAL A 15 4.99 11.26 3.52
CA VAL A 15 5.37 12.51 2.85
C VAL A 15 5.34 13.69 3.83
N ARG A 16 4.36 13.73 4.74
CA ARG A 16 4.30 14.72 5.82
C ARG A 16 5.45 14.58 6.82
N ASP A 17 5.81 13.35 7.19
CA ASP A 17 6.93 13.05 8.09
C ASP A 17 8.28 13.47 7.47
N ILE A 18 8.43 13.29 6.15
CA ILE A 18 9.62 13.73 5.42
C ILE A 18 9.68 15.26 5.35
N GLY A 19 8.56 15.92 5.04
CA GLY A 19 8.42 17.38 5.07
C GLY A 19 9.16 18.16 3.98
N SER A 20 10.33 17.69 3.54
CA SER A 20 11.14 18.35 2.51
C SER A 20 11.98 17.32 1.70
N PRO A 21 12.24 17.54 0.40
CA PRO A 21 12.93 16.56 -0.45
C PRO A 21 14.33 16.15 0.04
N ASP A 22 15.07 17.05 0.68
CA ASP A 22 16.41 16.81 1.24
C ASP A 22 16.41 15.81 2.41
N ILE A 23 15.28 15.63 3.08
CA ILE A 23 15.13 14.69 4.21
C ILE A 23 14.88 13.25 3.72
N ALA A 24 14.39 13.08 2.48
CA ALA A 24 13.92 11.80 1.96
C ALA A 24 14.99 10.70 1.99
N GLU A 25 16.25 11.03 1.67
CA GLU A 25 17.34 10.06 1.67
C GLU A 25 17.62 9.52 3.09
N ALA A 26 17.70 10.42 4.07
CA ALA A 26 17.91 10.05 5.47
C ALA A 26 16.75 9.21 6.02
N TYR A 27 15.51 9.60 5.70
CA TYR A 27 14.31 8.85 6.07
C TYR A 27 14.34 7.41 5.53
N VAL A 28 14.61 7.25 4.23
CA VAL A 28 14.70 5.91 3.60
C VAL A 28 15.82 5.10 4.25
N LYS A 29 17.02 5.65 4.41
CA LYS A 29 18.14 4.94 5.06
C LYS A 29 17.78 4.45 6.45
N ALA A 30 17.14 5.28 7.27
CA ALA A 30 16.72 4.92 8.63
C ALA A 30 15.74 3.74 8.63
N ARG A 31 14.68 3.79 7.81
CA ARG A 31 13.71 2.69 7.69
C ARG A 31 14.35 1.40 7.23
N ARG A 32 15.26 1.47 6.24
CA ARG A 32 15.94 0.28 5.73
C ARG A 32 16.91 -0.32 6.74
N ALA A 33 17.62 0.50 7.52
CA ALA A 33 18.46 0.05 8.63
C ALA A 33 17.64 -0.67 9.72
N ALA A 34 16.43 -0.17 10.01
CA ALA A 34 15.48 -0.77 10.94
C ALA A 34 14.74 -2.01 10.37
N ARG A 35 15.01 -2.41 9.12
CA ARG A 35 14.30 -3.48 8.39
C ARG A 35 12.80 -3.22 8.21
N GLU A 36 12.42 -1.96 8.17
CA GLU A 36 11.04 -1.53 7.93
C GLU A 36 10.76 -1.34 6.43
N ALA A 37 9.48 -1.46 6.08
CA ALA A 37 9.01 -1.18 4.73
C ALA A 37 8.94 0.35 4.49
N VAL A 38 9.25 0.75 3.26
CA VAL A 38 8.93 2.10 2.77
C VAL A 38 7.60 1.98 2.01
N THR A 39 6.55 2.59 2.55
CA THR A 39 5.20 2.51 1.97
C THR A 39 5.17 3.00 0.53
N GLY A 40 4.37 2.35 -0.32
CA GLY A 40 4.26 2.67 -1.74
C GLY A 40 5.33 2.03 -2.63
N PHE A 41 6.21 1.19 -2.05
CA PHE A 41 7.17 0.38 -2.79
C PHE A 41 6.89 -1.12 -2.66
N GLY A 42 7.11 -1.84 -3.75
CA GLY A 42 6.91 -3.27 -3.86
C GLY A 42 5.49 -3.62 -4.31
N HIS A 43 5.37 -4.79 -4.93
CA HIS A 43 4.11 -5.35 -5.38
C HIS A 43 4.19 -6.87 -5.34
N ARG A 44 3.06 -7.55 -5.06
CA ARG A 44 3.05 -9.02 -5.00
C ARG A 44 3.28 -9.68 -6.37
N VAL A 45 2.94 -8.95 -7.45
CA VAL A 45 3.05 -9.41 -8.84
C VAL A 45 4.14 -8.67 -9.63
N TYR A 46 4.28 -7.35 -9.45
CA TYR A 46 5.18 -6.54 -10.27
C TYR A 46 6.58 -6.53 -9.64
N ARG A 47 7.58 -6.90 -10.43
CA ARG A 47 9.01 -6.80 -10.05
C ARG A 47 9.70 -5.56 -10.64
N LYS A 48 8.98 -4.84 -11.51
CA LYS A 48 9.36 -3.55 -12.11
C LYS A 48 8.31 -2.51 -11.72
N GLU A 49 8.46 -1.30 -12.24
CA GLU A 49 7.47 -0.23 -12.05
C GLU A 49 6.05 -0.70 -12.39
N ASP A 50 5.11 -0.37 -11.49
CA ASP A 50 3.69 -0.56 -11.72
C ASP A 50 3.21 0.35 -12.87
N PRO A 51 2.58 -0.19 -13.93
CA PRO A 51 2.14 0.63 -15.06
C PRO A 51 1.15 1.73 -14.64
N ARG A 52 0.38 1.54 -13.57
CA ARG A 52 -0.54 2.56 -13.06
C ARG A 52 0.20 3.73 -12.44
N ALA A 53 1.28 3.45 -11.71
CA ALA A 53 2.12 4.48 -11.09
C ALA A 53 2.76 5.40 -12.16
N ARG A 54 3.15 4.82 -13.31
CA ARG A 54 3.68 5.58 -14.45
C ARG A 54 2.70 6.65 -14.92
N HIS A 55 1.42 6.32 -15.05
CA HIS A 55 0.38 7.26 -15.50
C HIS A 55 0.08 8.34 -14.45
N MET A 56 0.16 8.00 -13.16
CA MET A 56 -0.15 8.95 -12.08
C MET A 56 0.98 9.95 -11.80
N ARG A 57 2.24 9.58 -12.07
CA ARG A 57 3.41 10.43 -11.80
C ARG A 57 3.29 11.82 -12.46
N GLU A 58 2.98 11.84 -13.75
CA GLU A 58 2.87 13.09 -14.50
C GLU A 58 1.68 13.93 -14.02
N GLY A 59 0.56 13.27 -13.69
CA GLY A 59 -0.61 13.93 -13.10
C GLY A 59 -0.30 14.62 -11.78
N VAL A 60 0.48 13.98 -10.89
CA VAL A 60 0.91 14.60 -9.62
C VAL A 60 1.80 15.83 -9.87
N ARG A 61 2.72 15.75 -10.85
CA ARG A 61 3.59 16.87 -11.19
C ARG A 61 2.79 18.08 -11.67
N GLN A 62 1.86 17.86 -12.60
CA GLN A 62 1.01 18.92 -13.16
C GLN A 62 0.08 19.50 -12.09
N LEU A 63 -0.64 18.64 -11.36
CA LEU A 63 -1.55 19.06 -10.30
C LEU A 63 -0.82 19.82 -9.18
N GLY A 64 0.37 19.38 -8.78
CA GLY A 64 1.18 20.09 -7.79
C GLY A 64 1.54 21.51 -8.24
N ALA A 65 1.91 21.69 -9.52
CA ALA A 65 2.19 23.01 -10.07
C ALA A 65 0.92 23.89 -10.14
N GLU A 66 -0.21 23.33 -10.60
CA GLU A 66 -1.49 24.04 -10.70
C GLU A 66 -2.03 24.49 -9.34
N MET A 67 -1.87 23.65 -8.31
CA MET A 67 -2.32 23.92 -6.96
C MET A 67 -1.32 24.75 -6.14
N GLY A 68 -0.18 25.15 -6.74
CA GLY A 68 0.86 25.93 -6.06
C GLY A 68 1.59 25.16 -4.94
N ALA A 69 1.59 23.83 -5.02
CA ALA A 69 2.20 22.93 -4.05
C ALA A 69 3.14 21.89 -4.73
N PRO A 70 4.17 22.33 -5.47
CA PRO A 70 5.09 21.43 -6.18
C PRO A 70 5.91 20.53 -5.25
N GLU A 71 6.09 20.94 -3.98
CA GLU A 71 6.91 20.25 -2.99
C GLU A 71 6.44 18.81 -2.74
N TRP A 72 5.14 18.52 -2.85
CA TRP A 72 4.62 17.15 -2.69
C TRP A 72 5.19 16.21 -3.75
N TYR A 73 5.29 16.68 -5.00
CA TYR A 73 5.90 15.90 -6.08
C TYR A 73 7.40 15.75 -5.88
N GLU A 74 8.08 16.81 -5.46
CA GLU A 74 9.53 16.81 -5.22
C GLU A 74 9.92 15.83 -4.12
N ILE A 75 9.17 15.77 -3.01
CA ILE A 75 9.39 14.79 -1.94
C ILE A 75 9.23 13.37 -2.48
N LEU A 76 8.17 13.09 -3.24
CA LEU A 76 7.98 11.77 -3.84
C LEU A 76 9.13 11.39 -4.78
N GLN A 77 9.63 12.30 -5.61
CA GLN A 77 10.78 12.03 -6.48
C GLN A 77 12.05 11.76 -5.68
N ALA A 78 12.30 12.50 -4.60
CA ALA A 78 13.45 12.27 -3.74
C ALA A 78 13.38 10.89 -3.05
N VAL A 79 12.19 10.45 -2.62
CA VAL A 79 11.99 9.09 -2.10
C VAL A 79 12.23 8.02 -3.18
N VAL A 80 11.76 8.25 -4.42
CA VAL A 80 12.04 7.35 -5.56
C VAL A 80 13.54 7.24 -5.82
N GLU A 81 14.26 8.35 -5.81
CA GLU A 81 15.72 8.37 -5.99
C GLU A 81 16.41 7.56 -4.89
N ALA A 82 16.08 7.83 -3.62
CA ALA A 82 16.64 7.14 -2.47
C ALA A 82 16.33 5.63 -2.46
N MET A 83 15.25 5.21 -3.12
CA MET A 83 14.86 3.80 -3.23
C MET A 83 15.48 3.06 -4.42
N LYS A 84 16.14 3.74 -5.38
CA LYS A 84 16.77 3.11 -6.55
C LYS A 84 17.71 1.93 -6.23
N PRO A 85 18.57 1.98 -5.20
CA PRO A 85 19.46 0.86 -4.88
C PRO A 85 18.72 -0.44 -4.54
N TYR A 86 17.46 -0.34 -4.12
CA TYR A 86 16.62 -1.48 -3.74
C TYR A 86 15.76 -2.03 -4.88
N ALA A 87 15.73 -1.37 -6.05
CA ALA A 87 15.02 -1.85 -7.24
C ALA A 87 15.52 -3.24 -7.68
N ARG A 88 16.79 -3.57 -7.42
CA ARG A 88 17.37 -4.91 -7.65
C ARG A 88 16.67 -6.03 -6.85
N HIS A 89 15.99 -5.68 -5.76
CA HIS A 89 15.17 -6.60 -4.96
C HIS A 89 13.70 -6.64 -5.41
N GLY A 90 13.37 -5.95 -6.51
CA GLY A 90 12.00 -5.79 -7.01
C GLY A 90 11.19 -4.74 -6.26
N LEU A 91 11.81 -3.91 -5.41
CA LEU A 91 11.13 -2.82 -4.72
C LEU A 91 11.02 -1.60 -5.63
N ASN A 92 9.90 -1.50 -6.33
CA ASN A 92 9.56 -0.38 -7.22
C ASN A 92 8.25 0.26 -6.79
N VAL A 93 8.02 1.48 -7.26
CA VAL A 93 6.81 2.25 -6.98
C VAL A 93 5.56 1.48 -7.41
N ASN A 94 4.54 1.48 -6.55
CA ASN A 94 3.21 0.96 -6.84
C ASN A 94 2.17 2.09 -7.00
N VAL A 95 0.94 1.75 -7.39
CA VAL A 95 -0.14 2.71 -7.62
C VAL A 95 -0.43 3.63 -6.42
N ASP A 96 -0.28 3.13 -5.19
CA ASP A 96 -0.70 3.85 -3.99
C ASP A 96 0.20 5.05 -3.71
N PHE A 97 1.47 4.99 -4.15
CA PHE A 97 2.50 6.00 -3.94
C PHE A 97 2.16 7.40 -4.48
N TYR A 98 1.48 7.47 -5.62
CA TYR A 98 1.06 8.77 -6.18
C TYR A 98 -0.37 9.13 -5.78
N SER A 99 -1.23 8.13 -5.53
CA SER A 99 -2.66 8.35 -5.24
C SER A 99 -2.91 9.24 -4.02
N GLY A 100 -2.15 9.06 -2.94
CA GLY A 100 -2.31 9.84 -1.72
C GLY A 100 -2.10 11.33 -1.95
N VAL A 101 -1.06 11.70 -2.69
CA VAL A 101 -0.76 13.11 -3.01
C VAL A 101 -1.83 13.72 -3.91
N ILE A 102 -2.36 12.96 -4.88
CA ILE A 102 -3.49 13.45 -5.70
C ILE A 102 -4.68 13.81 -4.81
N TYR A 103 -5.06 12.92 -3.88
CA TYR A 103 -6.18 13.19 -2.99
C TYR A 103 -5.90 14.37 -2.06
N GLN A 104 -4.68 14.48 -1.54
CA GLN A 104 -4.25 15.62 -0.72
C GLN A 104 -4.38 16.95 -1.47
N LEU A 105 -3.90 17.02 -2.71
CA LEU A 105 -3.95 18.22 -3.54
C LEU A 105 -5.39 18.64 -3.86
N HIS A 106 -6.32 17.69 -3.93
CA HIS A 106 -7.76 17.96 -4.06
C HIS A 106 -8.46 18.31 -2.73
N GLY A 107 -7.75 18.39 -1.61
CA GLY A 107 -8.32 18.69 -0.31
C GLY A 107 -9.20 17.57 0.25
N ILE A 108 -9.04 16.34 -0.23
CA ILE A 108 -9.82 15.19 0.22
C ILE A 108 -9.27 14.73 1.59
N PRO A 109 -10.13 14.61 2.62
CA PRO A 109 -9.76 14.03 3.91
C PRO A 109 -9.14 12.62 3.78
N MET A 110 -8.09 12.33 4.55
CA MET A 110 -7.37 11.04 4.47
C MET A 110 -8.24 9.83 4.77
N ASP A 111 -9.22 9.96 5.67
CA ASP A 111 -10.19 8.90 6.00
C ASP A 111 -11.13 8.55 4.84
N LEU A 112 -11.16 9.35 3.77
CA LEU A 112 -11.90 9.08 2.54
C LEU A 112 -11.07 8.39 1.45
N TYR A 113 -9.77 8.15 1.64
CA TYR A 113 -8.93 7.52 0.62
C TYR A 113 -9.36 6.08 0.32
N VAL A 114 -9.59 5.28 1.36
CA VAL A 114 -10.08 3.90 1.20
C VAL A 114 -11.49 3.85 0.59
N PRO A 115 -12.47 4.68 1.01
CA PRO A 115 -13.75 4.81 0.31
C PRO A 115 -13.62 5.11 -1.18
N ILE A 116 -12.77 6.04 -1.59
CA ILE A 116 -12.55 6.36 -3.01
C ILE A 116 -11.96 5.16 -3.76
N PHE A 117 -10.95 4.51 -3.17
CA PHE A 117 -10.40 3.28 -3.73
C PHE A 117 -11.50 2.22 -3.91
N ALA A 118 -12.37 2.03 -2.92
CA ALA A 118 -13.47 1.07 -2.97
C ALA A 118 -14.46 1.38 -4.09
N ILE A 119 -14.82 2.65 -4.30
CA ILE A 119 -15.67 3.08 -5.43
C ILE A 119 -15.02 2.70 -6.76
N GLY A 120 -13.73 3.00 -6.94
CA GLY A 120 -13.00 2.65 -8.16
C GLY A 120 -12.84 1.13 -8.38
N ARG A 121 -12.79 0.34 -7.30
CA ARG A 121 -12.61 -1.12 -7.36
C ARG A 121 -13.91 -1.91 -7.47
N MET A 122 -15.02 -1.34 -7.02
CA MET A 122 -16.34 -1.99 -6.96
C MET A 122 -16.75 -2.64 -8.29
N PRO A 123 -16.60 -2.00 -9.47
CA PRO A 123 -16.97 -2.66 -10.73
C PRO A 123 -16.20 -3.97 -10.95
N GLY A 124 -14.90 -4.00 -10.64
CA GLY A 124 -14.08 -5.20 -10.75
C GLY A 124 -14.50 -6.30 -9.78
N TRP A 125 -14.83 -5.94 -8.53
CA TRP A 125 -15.35 -6.91 -7.54
C TRP A 125 -16.67 -7.52 -8.00
N VAL A 126 -17.60 -6.70 -8.49
CA VAL A 126 -18.90 -7.17 -9.00
C VAL A 126 -18.71 -8.14 -10.17
N ILE A 127 -17.85 -7.81 -11.14
CA ILE A 127 -17.55 -8.70 -12.26
C ILE A 127 -16.96 -10.03 -11.78
N GLN A 128 -15.98 -10.01 -10.87
CA GLN A 128 -15.41 -11.25 -10.32
C GLN A 128 -16.45 -12.11 -9.60
N CYS A 129 -17.39 -11.50 -8.86
CA CYS A 129 -18.50 -12.24 -8.25
C CYS A 129 -19.43 -12.86 -9.31
N LEU A 130 -19.72 -12.16 -10.40
CA LEU A 130 -20.52 -12.71 -11.50
C LEU A 130 -19.80 -13.85 -12.23
N GLU A 131 -18.50 -13.73 -12.45
CA GLU A 131 -17.66 -14.80 -13.02
C GLU A 131 -17.67 -16.05 -12.14
N GLN A 132 -17.46 -15.88 -10.82
CA GLN A 132 -17.56 -16.97 -9.85
C GLN A 132 -18.96 -17.62 -9.87
N ARG A 133 -20.04 -16.82 -9.99
CA ARG A 133 -21.41 -17.37 -10.07
C ARG A 133 -21.66 -18.18 -11.35
N ARG A 134 -21.04 -17.81 -12.48
CA ARG A 134 -21.17 -18.52 -13.76
C ARG A 134 -20.41 -19.83 -13.79
N ASN A 135 -19.27 -19.91 -13.11
CA ASN A 135 -18.44 -21.11 -13.02
C ASN A 135 -18.03 -21.39 -11.57
N ASN A 136 -19.00 -21.82 -10.76
CA ASN A 136 -18.88 -21.80 -9.31
C ASN A 136 -18.13 -23.01 -8.74
N ILE A 137 -16.82 -22.85 -8.54
CA ILE A 137 -16.00 -23.79 -7.78
C ILE A 137 -15.89 -23.29 -6.33
N LEU A 138 -16.37 -24.08 -5.37
CA LEU A 138 -16.28 -23.74 -3.95
C LEU A 138 -14.81 -23.63 -3.50
N ILE A 139 -14.42 -22.47 -2.99
CA ILE A 139 -13.11 -22.26 -2.36
C ILE A 139 -13.16 -22.86 -0.96
N ARG A 140 -12.49 -24.01 -0.77
CA ARG A 140 -12.45 -24.75 0.51
C ARG A 140 -11.01 -24.98 0.95
N PRO A 141 -10.33 -23.99 1.55
CA PRO A 141 -8.97 -24.16 2.04
C PRO A 141 -8.93 -25.16 3.18
N LEU A 142 -7.85 -25.94 3.24
CA LEU A 142 -7.52 -26.79 4.39
C LEU A 142 -6.58 -26.05 5.32
N THR A 143 -6.67 -26.34 6.61
CA THR A 143 -5.72 -25.88 7.61
C THR A 143 -4.76 -27.01 7.99
N LEU A 144 -3.53 -26.64 8.33
CA LEU A 144 -2.61 -27.54 9.03
C LEU A 144 -2.91 -27.44 10.52
N TYR A 145 -3.22 -28.57 11.16
CA TYR A 145 -3.37 -28.61 12.61
C TYR A 145 -1.97 -28.65 13.25
N ASP A 146 -1.60 -27.57 13.93
CA ASP A 146 -0.36 -27.43 14.71
C ASP A 146 -0.66 -27.29 16.22
N GLY A 147 -1.81 -27.83 16.64
CA GLY A 147 -2.21 -27.87 18.04
C GLY A 147 -1.69 -29.13 18.76
N PRO A 148 -1.89 -29.23 20.08
CA PRO A 148 -1.50 -30.41 20.84
C PRO A 148 -2.28 -31.65 20.39
N ALA A 149 -1.70 -32.84 20.58
CA ALA A 149 -2.42 -34.10 20.40
C ALA A 149 -3.72 -34.15 21.25
N PRO A 150 -4.68 -35.05 20.92
CA PRO A 150 -5.85 -35.27 21.74
C PRO A 150 -5.48 -35.50 23.20
N ARG A 151 -6.13 -34.77 24.11
CA ARG A 151 -5.92 -34.87 25.56
C ARG A 151 -7.19 -35.36 26.24
N PRO A 152 -7.07 -36.17 27.30
CA PRO A 152 -8.23 -36.55 28.10
C PRO A 152 -8.87 -35.29 28.71
N TYR A 153 -10.19 -35.32 28.84
CA TYR A 153 -10.93 -34.26 29.51
C TYR A 153 -10.67 -34.32 31.02
N LEU A 154 -10.28 -33.19 31.62
CA LEU A 154 -10.16 -33.03 33.07
C LEU A 154 -11.47 -32.45 33.63
N PRO A 155 -12.18 -33.12 34.55
CA PRO A 155 -13.33 -32.55 35.26
C PRO A 155 -12.97 -31.25 35.99
N LEU A 156 -13.94 -30.34 36.17
CA LEU A 156 -13.67 -29.01 36.74
C LEU A 156 -13.00 -29.07 38.12
N ALA A 157 -13.44 -30.00 38.99
CA ALA A 157 -12.87 -30.18 40.33
C ALA A 157 -11.41 -30.71 40.33
N GLU A 158 -10.93 -31.21 39.20
CA GLU A 158 -9.56 -31.71 39.00
C GLU A 158 -8.70 -30.75 38.18
N ARG A 159 -9.26 -29.61 37.77
CA ARG A 159 -8.49 -28.47 37.27
C ARG A 159 -8.07 -27.66 38.50
N GLY A 160 -6.78 -27.33 38.59
CA GLY A 160 -6.22 -26.61 39.74
C GLY A 160 -6.85 -25.25 40.02
#